data_AF-H3ARS9-F1
#
_entry.id   AF-H3ARS9-F1
#
_cell.length_a   1.000
_cell.length_b   1.000
_cell.length_c   1.000
_cell.angle_alpha   90.00
_cell.angle_beta   90.00
_cell.angle_gamma   90.00
#
_symmetry.space_group_name_H-M   'P 1'
#
loop_
_entity.id
_entity.type
_entity.pdbx_description
1 polymer ?
#
loop_
_entity_poly.entity_id
_entity_poly.type
_entity_poly.pdbx_seq_one_letter_code
_entity_poly.pdbx_strand_id
1 'polypeptide(L)'
;FWQTADTKLRNTAVNFTFKNCKKKKKKKRKELRKAIIDHVSDSFLDTTVPLLVLIEAAKNGKEKEIKEYAAIFREHANKLVEVQSL
;
A
#
# COMPACT_ATOMS: atom_id res chain seq x y z
N PHE A 1 40.32 36.08 -7.69
CA PHE A 1 38.99 36.70 -7.50
C PHE A 1 37.88 36.02 -8.32
N TRP A 2 38.08 35.71 -9.60
CA TRP A 2 37.03 35.08 -10.43
C TRP A 2 36.79 33.58 -10.16
N GLN A 3 37.83 32.80 -9.83
CA GLN A 3 37.70 31.37 -9.50
C GLN A 3 36.80 31.11 -8.28
N THR A 4 36.82 31.97 -7.26
CA THR A 4 36.01 31.83 -6.05
C THR A 4 34.53 32.08 -6.30
N ALA A 5 34.17 33.00 -7.21
CA ALA A 5 32.78 33.27 -7.58
C ALA A 5 32.15 32.10 -8.36
N ASP A 6 32.89 31.55 -9.32
CA ASP A 6 32.46 30.42 -10.14
C ASP A 6 32.32 29.13 -9.29
N THR A 7 33.21 28.92 -8.32
CA THR A 7 33.10 27.80 -7.37
C THR A 7 31.86 27.92 -6.47
N LYS A 8 31.51 29.16 -6.06
CA LYS A 8 30.33 29.43 -5.23
C LYS A 8 29.02 29.23 -6.00
N LEU A 9 28.96 29.69 -7.26
CA LEU A 9 27.84 29.45 -8.16
C LEU A 9 27.63 27.94 -8.42
N ARG A 10 28.69 27.20 -8.74
CA ARG A 10 28.63 25.74 -8.89
C ARG A 10 28.14 25.05 -7.62
N ASN A 11 28.65 25.42 -6.45
CA ASN A 11 28.18 24.88 -5.17
C ASN A 11 26.70 25.17 -4.93
N THR A 12 26.19 26.35 -5.30
CA THR A 12 24.75 26.65 -5.15
C THR A 12 23.88 25.80 -6.07
N ALA A 13 24.31 25.59 -7.32
CA ALA A 13 23.62 24.74 -8.29
C ALA A 13 23.62 23.27 -7.84
N VAL A 14 24.77 22.74 -7.39
CA VAL A 14 24.89 21.37 -6.86
C VAL A 14 24.02 21.17 -5.61
N ASN A 15 24.00 22.15 -4.70
CA ASN A 15 23.15 22.09 -3.52
C ASN A 15 21.65 22.12 -3.89
N PHE A 16 21.28 22.89 -4.90
CA PHE A 16 19.90 22.95 -5.40
C PHE A 16 19.46 21.63 -6.04
N THR A 17 20.29 21.04 -6.91
CA THR A 17 19.99 19.74 -7.55
C THR A 17 19.93 18.62 -6.52
N PHE A 18 20.81 18.62 -5.52
CA PHE A 18 20.79 17.67 -4.41
C PHE A 18 19.52 17.80 -3.56
N LYS A 19 19.11 19.02 -3.21
CA LYS A 19 17.84 19.28 -2.50
C LYS A 19 16.65 18.75 -3.31
N ASN A 20 16.62 18.98 -4.62
CA ASN A 20 15.56 18.47 -5.49
C ASN A 20 15.56 16.95 -5.60
N CYS A 21 16.73 16.32 -5.69
CA CYS A 21 16.85 14.86 -5.68
C CYS A 21 16.32 14.26 -4.37
N LYS A 22 16.66 14.86 -3.21
CA LYS A 22 16.11 14.49 -1.91
C LYS A 22 14.58 14.64 -1.86
N LYS A 23 14.03 15.74 -2.37
CA LYS A 23 12.57 15.96 -2.45
C LYS A 23 11.89 14.89 -3.30
N LYS A 24 12.43 14.59 -4.50
CA LYS A 24 11.90 13.55 -5.38
C LYS A 24 11.94 12.15 -4.73
N LYS A 25 13.05 11.79 -4.07
CA LYS A 25 13.16 10.53 -3.31
C LYS A 25 12.13 10.44 -2.18
N LYS A 26 11.91 11.53 -1.42
CA LYS A 26 10.87 11.60 -0.39
C LYS A 26 9.46 11.46 -0.97
N LYS A 27 9.17 12.13 -2.09
CA LYS A 27 7.87 12.04 -2.78
C LYS A 27 7.58 10.60 -3.22
N LYS A 28 8.53 9.94 -3.88
CA LYS A 28 8.39 8.52 -4.28
C LYS A 28 8.12 7.59 -3.11
N ARG A 29 8.81 7.76 -1.97
CA ARG A 29 8.54 6.97 -0.76
C ARG A 29 7.13 7.21 -0.20
N LYS A 30 6.61 8.44 -0.30
CA LYS A 30 5.23 8.75 0.11
C LYS A 30 4.21 8.11 -0.83
N GLU A 31 4.43 8.16 -2.14
CA GLU A 31 3.56 7.53 -3.13
C GLU A 31 3.51 6.02 -2.95
N LEU A 32 4.65 5.37 -2.74
CA LEU A 32 4.70 3.93 -2.47
C LEU A 32 3.94 3.55 -1.18
N ARG A 33 4.13 4.32 -0.10
CA ARG A 33 3.35 4.12 1.14
C ARG A 33 1.86 4.30 0.93
N LYS A 34 1.44 5.29 0.14
CA LYS A 34 0.02 5.49 -0.19
C LYS A 34 -0.54 4.32 -0.99
N ALA A 35 0.16 3.86 -2.03
CA ALA A 35 -0.28 2.71 -2.81
C ALA A 35 -0.41 1.44 -1.97
N ILE A 36 0.51 1.21 -1.03
CA ILE A 36 0.42 0.10 -0.07
C ILE A 36 -0.79 0.30 0.86
N ILE A 37 -0.97 1.49 1.43
CA ILE A 37 -2.10 1.78 2.33
C ILE A 37 -3.44 1.64 1.61
N ASP A 38 -3.56 2.13 0.37
CA ASP A 38 -4.78 2.03 -0.42
C ASP A 38 -5.08 0.55 -0.73
N HIS A 39 -4.08 -0.23 -1.14
CA HIS A 39 -4.24 -1.66 -1.40
C HIS A 39 -4.60 -2.47 -0.15
N VAL A 40 -3.93 -2.18 0.98
CA VAL A 40 -4.26 -2.75 2.29
C VAL A 40 -5.70 -2.33 2.67
N SER A 41 -6.04 -1.06 2.57
CA SER A 41 -7.38 -0.56 2.93
C SER A 41 -8.48 -1.23 2.11
N ASP A 42 -8.29 -1.38 0.79
CA ASP A 42 -9.23 -2.08 -0.09
C ASP A 42 -9.35 -3.57 0.28
N SER A 43 -8.22 -4.21 0.62
CA SER A 43 -8.21 -5.63 1.00
C SER A 43 -8.80 -5.87 2.39
N PHE A 44 -8.69 -4.92 3.33
CA PHE A 44 -9.19 -5.07 4.70
C PHE A 44 -10.65 -4.61 4.88
N LEU A 45 -11.14 -3.66 4.08
CA LEU A 45 -12.56 -3.25 4.07
C LEU A 45 -13.50 -4.41 3.74
N ASP A 46 -13.02 -5.38 2.95
CA ASP A 46 -13.82 -6.49 2.44
C ASP A 46 -13.68 -7.77 3.30
N THR A 47 -13.14 -7.69 4.53
CA THR A 47 -13.05 -8.86 5.45
C THR A 47 -14.29 -9.05 6.30
N THR A 48 -14.96 -7.94 6.65
CA THR A 48 -16.12 -7.97 7.56
C THR A 48 -17.33 -8.53 6.84
N VAL A 49 -17.48 -8.26 5.54
CA VAL A 49 -18.63 -8.72 4.73
C VAL A 49 -18.60 -10.25 4.51
N PRO A 50 -17.52 -10.90 4.04
CA PRO A 50 -17.45 -12.35 3.85
C PRO A 50 -17.62 -13.13 5.15
N LEU A 51 -17.06 -12.64 6.27
CA LEU A 51 -17.22 -13.28 7.57
C LEU A 51 -18.68 -13.20 8.07
N LEU A 52 -19.32 -12.03 7.95
CA LEU A 52 -20.72 -11.85 8.33
C LEU A 52 -21.66 -12.67 7.44
N VAL A 53 -21.40 -12.73 6.13
CA VAL A 53 -22.19 -13.53 5.17
C VAL A 53 -22.03 -15.02 5.44
N LEU A 54 -20.82 -15.49 5.80
CA LEU A 54 -20.59 -16.88 6.20
C LEU A 54 -21.32 -17.23 7.50
N ILE A 55 -21.29 -16.35 8.51
CA ILE A 55 -22.02 -16.52 9.78
C ILE A 55 -23.53 -16.59 9.52
N GLU A 56 -24.05 -15.74 8.64
CA GLU A 56 -25.48 -15.70 8.32
C GLU A 56 -25.92 -16.92 7.48
N ALA A 57 -25.10 -17.39 6.55
CA ALA A 57 -25.34 -18.65 5.83
C ALA A 57 -25.33 -19.87 6.79
N ALA A 58 -24.43 -19.87 7.78
CA ALA A 58 -24.35 -20.89 8.82
C ALA A 58 -25.59 -20.88 9.73
N LYS A 59 -26.05 -19.71 10.18
CA LYS A 59 -27.27 -19.57 10.98
C LYS A 59 -28.52 -20.05 10.24
N ASN A 60 -28.56 -19.90 8.92
CA ASN A 60 -29.68 -20.32 8.08
C ASN A 60 -29.57 -21.79 7.59
N GLY A 61 -28.55 -22.55 8.02
CA GLY A 61 -28.39 -23.96 7.69
C GLY A 61 -28.09 -24.25 6.21
N LYS A 62 -27.57 -23.26 5.47
CA LYS A 62 -27.41 -23.36 4.01
C LYS A 62 -26.06 -23.96 3.61
N GLU A 63 -25.89 -25.27 3.76
CA GLU A 63 -24.61 -25.96 3.57
C GLU A 63 -23.88 -25.70 2.24
N LYS A 64 -24.61 -25.56 1.12
CA LYS A 64 -23.99 -25.25 -0.18
C LYS A 64 -23.37 -23.85 -0.18
N GLU A 65 -24.13 -22.85 0.29
CA GLU A 65 -23.67 -21.46 0.39
C GLU A 65 -22.51 -21.33 1.38
N ILE A 66 -22.54 -22.06 2.50
CA ILE A 66 -21.44 -22.10 3.48
C ILE A 66 -20.13 -22.55 2.84
N LYS A 67 -20.14 -23.58 1.99
CA LYS A 67 -18.93 -24.08 1.32
C LYS A 67 -18.35 -23.06 0.34
N GLU A 68 -19.20 -22.36 -0.40
CA GLU A 68 -18.79 -21.31 -1.34
C GLU A 68 -18.24 -20.08 -0.59
N TYR A 69 -18.91 -19.63 0.46
CA TYR A 69 -18.44 -18.50 1.27
C TYR A 69 -17.17 -18.84 2.06
N ALA A 70 -16.99 -20.08 2.51
CA ALA A 70 -15.77 -20.51 3.17
C ALA A 70 -14.57 -20.49 2.19
N ALA A 71 -14.78 -20.86 0.93
CA ALA A 71 -13.75 -20.78 -0.11
C ALA A 71 -13.36 -19.31 -0.40
N ILE A 72 -14.35 -18.43 -0.54
CA ILE A 72 -14.13 -16.99 -0.74
C ILE A 72 -13.38 -16.38 0.47
N PHE A 73 -13.80 -16.71 1.70
CA PHE A 73 -13.14 -16.25 2.92
C PHE A 73 -11.68 -16.72 3.00
N ARG A 74 -11.41 -17.97 2.60
CA ARG A 74 -10.06 -18.52 2.56
C ARG A 74 -9.19 -17.83 1.52
N GLU A 75 -9.69 -17.57 0.31
CA GLU A 75 -8.96 -16.82 -0.71
C GLU A 75 -8.66 -15.40 -0.24
N HIS A 76 -9.64 -14.76 0.40
CA HIS A 76 -9.48 -13.44 0.97
C HIS A 76 -8.41 -13.42 2.07
N ALA A 77 -8.41 -14.40 2.98
CA ALA A 77 -7.37 -14.54 4.00
C ALA A 77 -5.97 -14.76 3.39
N ASN A 78 -5.86 -15.54 2.32
CA ASN A 78 -4.59 -15.74 1.61
C ASN A 78 -4.07 -14.44 0.99
N LYS A 79 -4.93 -13.63 0.36
CA LYS A 79 -4.57 -12.29 -0.15
C LYS A 79 -4.03 -11.38 0.96
N LEU A 80 -4.61 -11.41 2.16
CA LEU A 80 -4.09 -10.64 3.30
C LEU A 80 -2.68 -11.07 3.71
N VAL A 81 -2.39 -12.38 3.68
CA VAL A 81 -1.06 -12.91 3.98
C VAL A 81 -0.04 -12.48 2.91
N GLU A 82 -0.43 -12.50 1.63
CA GLU A 82 0.41 -11.98 0.54
C GLU A 82 0.71 -10.50 0.71
N VAL A 83 -0.30 -9.69 1.06
CA VAL A 83 -0.13 -8.26 1.34
C VAL A 83 0.79 -8.00 2.53
N GLN A 84 0.76 -8.84 3.57
CA GLN A 84 1.67 -8.73 4.72
C GLN A 84 3.13 -9.00 4.35
N SER A 85 3.38 -9.74 3.27
CA SER A 85 4.72 -10.08 2.80
C SER A 85 5.35 -9.03 1.85
N LEU A 86 4.61 -7.98 1.48
CA LEU A 86 5.03 -6.85 0.63
C LEU A 86 5.62 -5.68 1.44
#